data_AF-K1TXE0-F1
#
_entry.id   AF-K1TXE0-F1
#
_cell.length_a   1.000
_cell.length_b   1.000
_cell.length_c   1.000
_cell.angle_alpha   90.00
_cell.angle_beta   90.00
_cell.angle_gamma   90.00
#
_symmetry.space_group_name_H-M   'P 1'
#
loop_
_entity.id
_entity.type
_entity.pdbx_description
1 polymer ?
#
loop_
_entity_poly.entity_id
_entity_poly.type
_entity_poly.pdbx_seq_one_letter_code
_entity_poly.pdbx_strand_id
1 'polypeptide(L)'
;MERVLDIVVLGRACRNASAIKNRQPIGKMFVKAEFELSDFYKEIIEEELNVKEVEFTDDVRAFTSYSFKPQLRTVGPKYGKFLGKIKEALSSLDGNAAMDKINAGEPLTFDFDGNEVVLEKEDLLIDMAQVEGYVSESDNNITVVLDTKLSDELIEEGFVREIISKIQTMRKEADFQVMDKIVVNVDKNDTIKAIIENNLDEIKSEVLADNVIFGKINGYEKEWNINGEKVTFGVEKAL
;
A
#
# COMPACT_ATOMS: atom_id res chain seq x y z
N MET A 1 4.15 18.32 -14.63
CA MET A 1 3.58 17.10 -15.26
C MET A 1 4.56 15.94 -15.22
N GLU A 2 5.77 16.03 -15.76
CA GLU A 2 6.76 14.93 -15.69
C GLU A 2 7.02 14.42 -14.26
N ARG A 3 7.37 15.34 -13.34
CA ARG A 3 7.55 15.03 -11.90
C ARG A 3 6.35 14.35 -11.24
N VAL A 4 5.12 14.70 -11.67
CA VAL A 4 3.89 14.09 -11.15
C VAL A 4 3.80 12.64 -11.62
N LEU A 5 4.08 12.41 -12.90
CA LEU A 5 4.09 11.07 -13.48
C LEU A 5 5.12 10.17 -12.80
N ASP A 6 6.33 10.67 -12.55
CA ASP A 6 7.39 9.91 -11.88
C ASP A 6 6.96 9.48 -10.47
N ILE A 7 6.37 10.40 -9.69
CA ILE A 7 5.83 10.10 -8.36
C ILE A 7 4.68 9.08 -8.45
N VAL A 8 3.77 9.21 -9.41
CA VAL A 8 2.67 8.24 -9.61
C VAL A 8 3.21 6.85 -9.97
N VAL A 9 4.25 6.77 -10.80
CA VAL A 9 4.88 5.48 -11.16
C VAL A 9 5.49 4.82 -9.92
N LEU A 10 6.26 5.57 -9.12
CA LEU A 10 6.84 5.07 -7.87
C LEU A 10 5.77 4.69 -6.84
N GLY A 11 4.72 5.48 -6.70
CA GLY A 11 3.59 5.19 -5.82
C GLY A 11 2.82 3.93 -6.24
N ARG A 12 2.61 3.70 -7.54
CA ARG A 12 2.03 2.45 -8.06
C ARG A 12 2.94 1.25 -7.78
N ALA A 13 4.26 1.43 -7.89
CA ALA A 13 5.21 0.38 -7.53
C ALA A 13 5.12 0.03 -6.03
N CYS A 14 5.09 1.03 -5.15
CA CYS A 14 4.88 0.83 -3.70
C CYS A 14 3.58 0.07 -3.43
N ARG A 15 2.50 0.45 -4.13
CA ARG A 15 1.19 -0.15 -3.98
C ARG A 15 1.15 -1.61 -4.43
N ASN A 16 1.82 -1.92 -5.53
CA ASN A 16 1.98 -3.30 -6.01
C ASN A 16 2.80 -4.14 -5.02
N ALA A 17 3.90 -3.61 -4.50
CA ALA A 17 4.76 -4.29 -3.52
C ALA A 17 4.03 -4.55 -2.18
N SER A 18 3.13 -3.64 -1.77
CA SER A 18 2.27 -3.83 -0.58
C SER A 18 1.03 -4.70 -0.82
N ALA A 19 0.77 -5.12 -2.06
CA ALA A 19 -0.42 -5.88 -2.46
C ALA A 19 -1.76 -5.21 -2.10
N ILE A 20 -1.80 -3.88 -1.93
CA ILE A 20 -3.02 -3.13 -1.64
C ILE A 20 -3.76 -2.82 -2.97
N LYS A 21 -4.95 -3.39 -3.15
CA LYS A 21 -5.79 -3.18 -4.36
C LYS A 21 -6.10 -1.71 -4.56
N ASN A 22 -6.11 -1.18 -5.78
CA ASN A 22 -6.40 0.24 -6.09
C ASN A 22 -7.69 0.81 -5.47
N ARG A 23 -8.71 -0.01 -5.23
CA ARG A 23 -9.97 0.43 -4.61
C ARG A 23 -9.90 0.63 -3.09
N GLN A 24 -8.89 0.08 -2.42
CA GLN A 24 -8.66 0.26 -0.98
C GLN A 24 -7.96 1.59 -0.72
N PRO A 25 -8.62 2.66 -0.25
CA PRO A 25 -7.93 3.92 0.01
C PRO A 25 -6.80 3.72 1.03
N ILE A 26 -5.75 4.53 0.88
CA ILE A 26 -4.58 4.56 1.77
C ILE A 26 -4.54 5.93 2.44
N GLY A 27 -4.08 5.97 3.70
CA GLY A 27 -4.03 7.22 4.47
C GLY A 27 -3.03 8.21 3.89
N LYS A 28 -1.73 7.94 4.09
CA LYS A 28 -0.66 8.87 3.73
C LYS A 28 0.34 8.27 2.75
N MET A 29 0.86 9.13 1.89
CA MET A 29 2.05 8.88 1.09
C MET A 29 3.05 10.02 1.30
N PHE A 30 4.30 9.67 1.57
CA PHE A 30 5.39 10.62 1.73
C PHE A 30 6.24 10.68 0.47
N VAL A 31 6.68 11.87 0.10
CA VAL A 31 7.55 12.10 -1.05
C VAL A 31 8.78 12.88 -0.59
N LYS A 32 9.95 12.29 -0.77
CA LYS A 32 11.22 13.00 -0.65
C LYS A 32 11.76 13.31 -2.04
N ALA A 33 11.95 14.60 -2.32
CA ALA A 33 12.54 15.09 -3.56
C ALA A 33 13.18 16.46 -3.33
N GLU A 34 14.07 16.90 -4.22
CA GLU A 34 14.68 18.25 -4.19
C GLU A 34 13.73 19.37 -4.66
N PHE A 35 12.44 19.04 -4.83
CA PHE A 35 11.40 19.95 -5.27
C PHE A 35 10.11 19.69 -4.51
N GLU A 36 9.24 20.69 -4.52
CA GLU A 36 7.85 20.55 -4.10
C GLU A 36 6.90 20.65 -5.29
N LEU A 37 5.66 20.23 -5.06
CA LEU A 37 4.54 20.41 -5.97
C LEU A 37 3.48 21.29 -5.31
N SER A 38 2.79 22.09 -6.13
CA SER A 38 1.58 22.81 -5.67
C SER A 38 0.48 21.82 -5.29
N ASP A 39 -0.46 22.25 -4.45
CA ASP A 39 -1.56 21.39 -3.98
C ASP A 39 -2.40 20.81 -5.12
N PHE A 40 -2.65 21.58 -6.18
CA PHE A 40 -3.29 21.06 -7.42
C PHE A 40 -2.63 19.80 -8.00
N TYR A 41 -1.29 19.71 -7.95
CA TYR A 41 -0.58 18.53 -8.44
C TYR A 41 -0.54 17.40 -7.42
N LYS A 42 -0.62 17.71 -6.12
CA LYS A 42 -0.77 16.69 -5.06
C LYS A 42 -2.13 16.02 -5.16
N GLU A 43 -3.20 16.80 -5.36
CA GLU A 43 -4.56 16.28 -5.56
C GLU A 43 -4.63 15.29 -6.73
N ILE A 44 -3.95 15.57 -7.84
CA ILE A 44 -3.86 14.64 -8.97
C ILE A 44 -3.19 13.31 -8.55
N ILE A 45 -2.14 13.37 -7.73
CA ILE A 45 -1.45 12.17 -7.24
C ILE A 45 -2.34 11.39 -6.27
N GLU A 46 -3.03 12.09 -5.37
CA GLU A 46 -3.99 11.53 -4.41
C GLU A 46 -5.11 10.77 -5.12
N GLU A 47 -5.70 11.37 -6.16
CA GLU A 47 -6.73 10.75 -6.99
C GLU A 47 -6.19 9.52 -7.76
N GLU A 48 -5.07 9.68 -8.45
CA GLU A 48 -4.47 8.62 -9.28
C GLU A 48 -4.04 7.39 -8.47
N LEU A 49 -3.57 7.62 -7.24
CA LEU A 49 -3.07 6.58 -6.36
C LEU A 49 -4.09 6.13 -5.31
N ASN A 50 -5.24 6.78 -5.19
CA ASN A 50 -6.21 6.58 -4.12
C ASN A 50 -5.56 6.62 -2.73
N VAL A 51 -4.89 7.75 -2.46
CA VAL A 51 -4.26 8.10 -1.18
C VAL A 51 -4.97 9.36 -0.66
N LYS A 52 -5.22 9.46 0.66
CA LYS A 52 -5.93 10.60 1.25
C LYS A 52 -5.07 11.86 1.34
N GLU A 53 -3.75 11.71 1.49
CA GLU A 53 -2.84 12.83 1.65
C GLU A 53 -1.46 12.51 1.08
N VAL A 54 -0.90 13.44 0.32
CA VAL A 54 0.49 13.42 -0.14
C VAL A 54 1.32 14.48 0.60
N GLU A 55 2.30 14.03 1.37
CA GLU A 55 3.16 14.88 2.19
C GLU A 55 4.60 14.90 1.63
N PHE A 56 5.14 16.08 1.35
CA PHE A 56 6.53 16.23 0.98
C PHE A 56 7.39 16.36 2.24
N THR A 57 8.50 15.63 2.30
CA THR A 57 9.41 15.61 3.46
C THR A 57 10.88 15.61 3.02
N ASP A 58 11.73 16.30 3.77
CA ASP A 58 13.18 16.29 3.57
C ASP A 58 13.82 14.95 3.99
N ASP A 59 13.13 14.20 4.85
CA ASP A 59 13.63 12.95 5.39
C ASP A 59 12.56 11.86 5.44
N VAL A 60 12.96 10.67 5.02
CA VAL A 60 12.15 9.44 5.03
C VAL A 60 12.77 8.37 5.92
N ARG A 61 13.86 8.65 6.64
CA ARG A 61 14.51 7.71 7.57
C ARG A 61 13.58 7.18 8.66
N ALA A 62 12.53 7.92 9.01
CA ALA A 62 11.49 7.43 9.92
C ALA A 62 10.65 6.27 9.32
N PHE A 63 10.64 6.13 8.01
CA PHE A 63 9.81 5.20 7.24
C PHE A 63 10.61 4.19 6.39
N THR A 64 11.91 4.44 6.23
CA THR A 64 12.84 3.58 5.50
C THR A 64 13.98 3.14 6.39
N SER A 65 14.55 1.97 6.11
CA SER A 65 15.76 1.49 6.76
C SER A 65 16.77 1.02 5.70
N TYR A 66 17.91 0.53 6.15
CA TYR A 66 18.91 -0.12 5.31
C TYR A 66 19.14 -1.55 5.80
N SER A 67 19.23 -2.49 4.87
CA SER A 67 19.70 -3.84 5.18
C SER A 67 21.12 -4.00 4.68
N PHE A 68 21.91 -4.72 5.48
CA PHE A 68 23.30 -4.98 5.20
C PHE A 68 23.49 -6.49 5.02
N LYS A 69 24.17 -6.87 3.94
CA LYS A 69 24.60 -8.26 3.70
C LYS A 69 26.10 -8.28 3.48
N PRO A 70 26.82 -9.35 3.86
CA PRO A 70 28.25 -9.41 3.62
C PRO A 70 28.55 -9.58 2.13
N GLN A 71 29.48 -8.78 1.60
CA GLN A 71 30.03 -9.00 0.27
C GLN A 71 30.96 -10.23 0.31
N LEU A 72 30.45 -11.38 -0.13
CA LEU A 72 31.16 -12.66 0.02
C LEU A 72 32.54 -12.67 -0.64
N ARG A 73 32.73 -11.89 -1.71
CA ARG A 73 34.02 -11.79 -2.41
C ARG A 73 35.14 -11.22 -1.52
N THR A 74 34.81 -10.29 -0.62
CA THR A 74 35.79 -9.61 0.22
C THR A 74 35.77 -10.14 1.66
N VAL A 75 34.58 -10.41 2.20
CA VAL A 75 34.38 -10.92 3.56
C VAL A 75 34.77 -12.40 3.67
N GLY A 76 34.51 -13.21 2.64
CA GLY A 76 34.78 -14.66 2.66
C GLY A 76 36.25 -15.02 2.95
N PRO A 77 37.23 -14.45 2.21
CA PRO A 77 38.65 -14.69 2.46
C PRO A 77 39.14 -14.21 3.84
N LYS A 78 38.59 -13.09 4.36
CA LYS A 78 39.01 -12.50 5.65
C LYS A 78 38.39 -13.21 6.85
N TYR A 79 37.09 -13.46 6.80
CA TYR A 79 36.27 -13.83 7.95
C TYR A 79 35.38 -15.05 7.69
N GLY A 80 35.76 -15.93 6.76
CA GLY A 80 34.93 -17.08 6.35
C GLY A 80 34.39 -17.94 7.49
N LYS A 81 35.15 -18.09 8.58
CA LYS A 81 34.73 -18.82 9.80
C LYS A 81 33.59 -18.13 10.57
N PHE A 82 33.48 -16.81 10.47
CA PHE A 82 32.48 -15.99 11.17
C PHE A 82 31.30 -15.59 10.27
N LEU A 83 31.26 -16.02 9.01
CA LEU A 83 30.22 -15.62 8.04
C LEU A 83 28.78 -15.77 8.56
N GLY A 84 28.48 -16.85 9.29
CA GLY A 84 27.17 -17.05 9.90
C GLY A 84 26.83 -15.96 10.93
N LYS A 85 27.76 -15.69 11.86
CA LYS A 85 27.62 -14.66 12.89
C LYS A 85 27.57 -13.25 12.30
N ILE A 86 28.35 -12.98 11.25
CA ILE A 86 28.32 -11.71 10.51
C ILE A 86 26.93 -11.48 9.90
N LYS A 87 26.36 -12.49 9.24
CA LYS A 87 25.01 -12.37 8.65
C LYS A 87 23.96 -12.05 9.71
N GLU A 88 23.99 -12.74 10.83
CA GLU A 88 23.06 -12.55 11.95
C GLU A 88 23.20 -11.16 12.61
N ALA A 89 24.45 -10.72 12.82
CA ALA A 89 24.73 -9.41 13.37
C ALA A 89 24.24 -8.30 12.42
N LEU A 90 24.56 -8.40 11.12
CA LEU A 90 24.12 -7.43 10.12
C LEU A 90 22.60 -7.38 9.95
N SER A 91 21.89 -8.51 10.07
CA SER A 91 20.42 -8.53 10.00
C SER A 91 19.73 -7.93 11.22
N SER A 92 20.44 -7.79 12.34
CA SER A 92 19.90 -7.29 13.61
C SER A 92 20.30 -5.84 13.90
N LEU A 93 21.02 -5.20 12.98
CA LEU A 93 21.42 -3.80 13.13
C LEU A 93 20.23 -2.84 12.99
N ASP A 94 20.33 -1.72 13.68
CA ASP A 94 19.65 -0.51 13.24
C ASP A 94 20.30 -0.05 11.92
N GLY A 95 19.58 -0.25 10.82
CA GLY A 95 20.06 0.04 9.49
C GLY A 95 20.42 1.51 9.27
N ASN A 96 19.65 2.43 9.84
CA ASN A 96 19.88 3.86 9.70
C ASN A 96 21.13 4.29 10.46
N ALA A 97 21.27 3.85 11.71
CA ALA A 97 22.46 4.14 12.51
C ALA A 97 23.73 3.51 11.90
N ALA A 98 23.62 2.30 11.34
CA ALA A 98 24.73 1.65 10.63
C ALA A 98 25.12 2.41 9.35
N MET A 99 24.14 2.89 8.59
CA MET A 99 24.40 3.68 7.38
C MET A 99 25.03 5.04 7.71
N ASP A 100 24.67 5.67 8.82
CA ASP A 100 25.28 6.92 9.29
C ASP A 100 26.77 6.75 9.59
N LYS A 101 27.15 5.67 10.27
CA LYS A 101 28.58 5.32 10.49
C LYS A 101 29.33 5.18 9.18
N ILE A 102 28.78 4.39 8.25
CA ILE A 102 29.40 4.16 6.94
C ILE A 102 29.56 5.47 6.14
N ASN A 103 28.57 6.37 6.19
CA ASN A 103 28.64 7.67 5.52
C ASN A 103 29.65 8.62 6.18
N ALA A 104 29.88 8.49 7.50
CA ALA A 104 30.95 9.18 8.21
C ALA A 104 32.36 8.59 7.95
N GLY A 105 32.45 7.50 7.18
CA GLY A 105 33.69 6.78 6.92
C GLY A 105 34.11 5.85 8.06
N GLU A 106 33.21 5.56 9.01
CA GLU A 106 33.44 4.65 10.12
C GLU A 106 33.01 3.22 9.74
N PRO A 107 33.84 2.18 10.00
CA PRO A 107 33.48 0.80 9.72
C PRO A 107 32.48 0.25 10.75
N LEU A 108 31.81 -0.85 10.38
CA LEU A 108 31.02 -1.64 11.32
C LEU A 108 31.92 -2.68 12.00
N THR A 109 32.07 -2.57 13.32
CA THR A 109 32.92 -3.46 14.11
C THR A 109 32.09 -4.40 14.97
N PHE A 110 32.46 -5.67 14.99
CA PHE A 110 31.83 -6.73 15.78
C PHE A 110 32.91 -7.51 16.54
N ASP A 111 32.55 -8.04 17.71
CA ASP A 111 33.36 -9.03 18.43
C ASP A 111 32.62 -10.37 18.44
N PHE A 112 33.26 -11.40 17.89
CA PHE A 112 32.77 -12.76 17.94
C PHE A 112 33.75 -13.65 18.73
N ASP A 113 33.41 -13.89 19.99
CA ASP A 113 34.20 -14.72 20.92
C ASP A 113 35.65 -14.22 21.09
N GLY A 114 35.84 -12.90 21.21
CA GLY A 114 37.14 -12.24 21.34
C GLY A 114 37.87 -12.03 20.02
N ASN A 115 37.22 -12.26 18.88
CA ASN A 115 37.76 -11.98 17.55
C ASN A 115 37.08 -10.73 16.99
N GLU A 116 37.87 -9.68 16.81
CA GLU A 116 37.41 -8.45 16.18
C GLU A 116 37.21 -8.65 14.67
N VAL A 117 36.03 -8.28 14.18
CA VAL A 117 35.64 -8.24 12.78
C VAL A 117 35.30 -6.81 12.43
N VAL A 118 36.07 -6.23 11.50
CA VAL A 118 35.86 -4.88 10.98
C VAL A 118 35.39 -4.97 9.53
N LEU A 119 34.22 -4.39 9.23
CA LEU A 119 33.63 -4.35 7.90
C LEU A 119 33.56 -2.89 7.39
N GLU A 120 34.26 -2.63 6.30
CA GLU A 120 34.21 -1.35 5.58
C GLU A 120 33.07 -1.35 4.55
N LYS A 121 32.83 -0.21 3.89
CA LYS A 121 31.74 -0.06 2.92
C LYS A 121 31.83 -1.08 1.78
N GLU A 122 33.03 -1.37 1.29
CA GLU A 122 33.29 -2.34 0.21
C GLU A 122 33.03 -3.79 0.64
N ASP A 123 33.01 -4.06 1.94
CA ASP A 123 32.70 -5.37 2.53
C ASP A 123 31.19 -5.61 2.68
N LEU A 124 30.37 -4.62 2.35
CA LEU A 124 28.92 -4.64 2.55
C LEU A 124 28.17 -4.50 1.22
N LEU A 125 27.12 -5.30 1.08
CA LEU A 125 26.03 -5.06 0.15
C LEU A 125 24.94 -4.34 0.94
N ILE A 126 24.62 -3.12 0.52
CA ILE A 126 23.66 -2.24 1.20
C ILE A 126 22.44 -2.10 0.29
N ASP A 127 21.31 -2.60 0.77
CA ASP A 127 20.01 -2.44 0.11
C ASP A 127 19.12 -1.55 0.98
N MET A 128 18.23 -0.74 0.38
CA MET A 128 17.14 -0.17 1.16
C MET A 128 16.24 -1.30 1.70
N ALA A 129 15.86 -1.17 2.96
CA ALA A 129 14.96 -2.08 3.64
C ALA A 129 13.66 -1.36 4.00
N GLN A 130 12.56 -2.10 3.90
CA GLN A 130 11.24 -1.59 4.29
C GLN A 130 11.11 -1.64 5.82
N VAL A 131 10.56 -0.57 6.39
CA VAL A 131 10.11 -0.57 7.79
C VAL A 131 8.72 -1.19 7.82
N GLU A 132 8.41 -1.98 8.85
CA GLU A 132 7.09 -2.57 9.00
C GLU A 132 5.97 -1.50 8.96
N GLY A 133 4.96 -1.74 8.15
CA GLY A 133 3.89 -0.79 7.89
C GLY A 133 4.22 0.28 6.85
N TYR A 134 5.40 0.26 6.23
CA TYR A 134 5.76 1.16 5.14
C TYR A 134 6.35 0.40 3.95
N VAL A 135 6.09 0.92 2.76
CA VAL A 135 6.72 0.44 1.52
C VAL A 135 7.29 1.63 0.79
N SER A 136 8.55 1.54 0.39
CA SER A 136 9.25 2.62 -0.30
C SER A 136 9.81 2.19 -1.65
N GLU A 137 9.74 3.08 -2.62
CA GLU A 137 10.37 2.96 -3.93
C GLU A 137 11.13 4.25 -4.23
N SER A 138 12.29 4.11 -4.85
CA SER A 138 13.14 5.25 -5.19
C SER A 138 13.64 5.14 -6.62
N ASP A 139 13.64 6.26 -7.32
CA ASP A 139 14.32 6.42 -8.59
C ASP A 139 14.96 7.80 -8.66
N ASN A 140 16.24 7.84 -9.09
CA ASN A 140 17.08 9.04 -9.09
C ASN A 140 17.04 9.79 -7.74
N ASN A 141 16.50 11.03 -7.73
CA ASN A 141 16.40 11.90 -6.56
C ASN A 141 15.00 11.91 -5.93
N ILE A 142 14.12 10.98 -6.31
CA ILE A 142 12.75 10.88 -5.78
C ILE A 142 12.65 9.59 -4.98
N THR A 143 12.16 9.69 -3.75
CA THR A 143 11.75 8.54 -2.94
C THR A 143 10.29 8.72 -2.54
N VAL A 144 9.49 7.71 -2.84
CA VAL A 144 8.09 7.63 -2.42
C VAL A 144 7.99 6.59 -1.32
N VAL A 145 7.26 6.91 -0.26
CA VAL A 145 6.94 5.97 0.82
C VAL A 145 5.45 5.94 1.04
N LEU A 146 4.88 4.75 1.02
CA LEU A 146 3.46 4.50 1.25
C LEU A 146 3.27 3.97 2.67
N ASP A 147 2.43 4.63 3.45
CA ASP A 147 1.96 4.10 4.74
C ASP A 147 0.91 3.01 4.47
N THR A 148 1.25 1.77 4.78
CA THR A 148 0.41 0.61 4.50
C THR A 148 -0.52 0.26 5.65
N LYS A 149 -0.49 1.02 6.75
CA LYS A 149 -1.42 0.86 7.86
C LYS A 149 -2.78 1.43 7.46
N LEU A 150 -3.80 0.60 7.53
CA LEU A 150 -5.17 0.99 7.21
C LEU A 150 -5.94 1.16 8.52
N SER A 151 -6.58 2.31 8.70
CA SER A 151 -7.57 2.49 9.76
C SER A 151 -8.85 1.75 9.43
N ASP A 152 -9.70 1.54 10.43
CA ASP A 152 -11.00 0.88 10.24
C ASP A 152 -11.87 1.65 9.22
N GLU A 153 -11.81 2.98 9.23
CA GLU A 153 -12.53 3.82 8.27
C GLU A 153 -12.02 3.63 6.84
N LEU A 154 -10.70 3.53 6.65
CA LEU A 154 -10.13 3.27 5.32
C LEU A 154 -10.54 1.88 4.82
N ILE A 155 -10.52 0.88 5.70
CA ILE A 155 -10.94 -0.48 5.36
C ILE A 155 -12.42 -0.47 4.93
N GLU A 156 -13.30 0.14 5.73
CA GLU A 156 -14.73 0.24 5.43
C GLU A 156 -14.98 0.95 4.09
N GLU A 157 -14.32 2.07 3.82
CA GLU A 157 -14.41 2.77 2.54
C GLU A 157 -13.94 1.88 1.37
N GLY A 158 -12.91 1.06 1.57
CA GLY A 158 -12.45 0.08 0.59
C GLY A 158 -13.50 -1.00 0.28
N PHE A 159 -14.27 -1.43 1.28
CA PHE A 159 -15.43 -2.31 1.09
C PHE A 159 -16.54 -1.61 0.30
N VAL A 160 -16.92 -0.39 0.69
CA VAL A 160 -17.95 0.41 0.01
C VAL A 160 -17.64 0.58 -1.47
N ARG A 161 -16.40 0.95 -1.81
CA ARG A 161 -15.94 1.10 -3.21
C ARG A 161 -16.00 -0.20 -4.01
N GLU A 162 -15.64 -1.33 -3.39
CA GLU A 162 -15.74 -2.64 -4.06
C GLU A 162 -17.20 -3.05 -4.27
N ILE A 163 -18.09 -2.79 -3.30
CA ILE A 163 -19.54 -3.05 -3.40
C ILE A 163 -20.15 -2.23 -4.54
N ILE A 164 -19.92 -0.91 -4.57
CA ILE A 164 -20.37 -0.02 -5.65
C ILE A 164 -19.88 -0.55 -7.00
N SER A 165 -18.60 -0.91 -7.10
CA SER A 165 -18.05 -1.47 -8.33
C SER A 165 -18.77 -2.74 -8.77
N LYS A 166 -19.12 -3.67 -7.86
CA LYS A 166 -19.81 -4.91 -8.24
C LYS A 166 -21.25 -4.66 -8.66
N ILE A 167 -21.97 -3.81 -7.95
CA ILE A 167 -23.34 -3.43 -8.33
C ILE A 167 -23.34 -2.76 -9.71
N GLN A 168 -22.38 -1.86 -9.97
CA GLN A 168 -22.23 -1.22 -11.29
C GLN A 168 -21.88 -2.22 -12.40
N THR A 169 -21.04 -3.22 -12.12
CA THR A 169 -20.81 -4.33 -13.04
C THR A 169 -22.10 -5.09 -13.31
N MET A 170 -22.88 -5.42 -12.28
CA MET A 170 -24.15 -6.13 -12.44
C MET A 170 -25.18 -5.33 -13.25
N ARG A 171 -25.25 -4.00 -13.07
CA ARG A 171 -26.09 -3.12 -13.90
C ARG A 171 -25.75 -3.26 -15.39
N LYS A 172 -24.47 -3.28 -15.73
CA LYS A 172 -24.00 -3.48 -17.11
C LYS A 172 -24.31 -4.87 -17.63
N GLU A 173 -24.09 -5.91 -16.81
CA GLU A 173 -24.37 -7.30 -17.18
C GLU A 173 -25.87 -7.58 -17.36
N ALA A 174 -26.72 -6.86 -16.63
CA ALA A 174 -28.18 -6.92 -16.75
C ALA A 174 -28.75 -6.00 -17.84
N ASP A 175 -27.91 -5.38 -18.68
CA ASP A 175 -28.28 -4.47 -19.78
C ASP A 175 -29.11 -3.27 -19.33
N PHE A 176 -28.78 -2.71 -18.16
CA PHE A 176 -29.42 -1.49 -17.66
C PHE A 176 -28.78 -0.25 -18.29
N GLN A 177 -29.60 0.77 -18.52
CA GLN A 177 -29.13 2.06 -19.02
C GLN A 177 -28.47 2.87 -17.90
N VAL A 178 -27.63 3.83 -18.28
CA VAL A 178 -26.87 4.66 -17.34
C VAL A 178 -27.79 5.37 -16.34
N MET A 179 -28.96 5.83 -16.78
CA MET A 179 -29.91 6.59 -15.97
C MET A 179 -30.94 5.71 -15.24
N ASP A 180 -30.94 4.39 -15.44
CA ASP A 180 -31.94 3.52 -14.82
C ASP A 180 -31.80 3.55 -13.30
N LYS A 181 -32.93 3.75 -12.62
CA LYS A 181 -33.04 3.54 -11.17
C LYS A 181 -33.16 2.05 -10.87
N ILE A 182 -32.58 1.60 -9.76
CA ILE A 182 -32.59 0.18 -9.39
C ILE A 182 -33.01 -0.05 -7.94
N VAL A 183 -33.35 -1.30 -7.64
CA VAL A 183 -33.38 -1.83 -6.28
C VAL A 183 -32.23 -2.82 -6.13
N VAL A 184 -31.40 -2.62 -5.10
CA VAL A 184 -30.29 -3.52 -4.76
C VAL A 184 -30.77 -4.50 -3.70
N ASN A 185 -30.45 -5.78 -3.87
CA ASN A 185 -30.80 -6.85 -2.97
C ASN A 185 -29.50 -7.46 -2.42
N VAL A 186 -29.42 -7.74 -1.12
CA VAL A 186 -28.21 -8.24 -0.46
C VAL A 186 -28.56 -9.42 0.44
N ASP A 187 -27.82 -10.52 0.33
CA ASP A 187 -28.02 -11.70 1.17
C ASP A 187 -26.72 -12.48 1.43
N LYS A 188 -26.77 -13.37 2.43
CA LYS A 188 -25.72 -14.35 2.78
C LYS A 188 -24.41 -13.76 3.31
N ASN A 189 -24.40 -12.52 3.82
CA ASN A 189 -23.25 -11.97 4.55
C ASN A 189 -23.65 -10.80 5.47
N ASP A 190 -23.60 -11.03 6.78
CA ASP A 190 -23.98 -10.01 7.78
C ASP A 190 -22.95 -8.86 7.88
N THR A 191 -21.66 -9.13 7.64
CA THR A 191 -20.60 -8.11 7.63
C THR A 191 -20.83 -7.12 6.49
N ILE A 192 -21.05 -7.61 5.27
CA ILE A 192 -21.35 -6.76 4.10
C ILE A 192 -22.68 -6.03 4.29
N LYS A 193 -23.68 -6.70 4.86
CA LYS A 193 -24.95 -6.04 5.22
C LYS A 193 -24.72 -4.84 6.13
N ALA A 194 -23.98 -5.01 7.23
CA ALA A 194 -23.71 -3.92 8.18
C ALA A 194 -22.97 -2.75 7.53
N ILE A 195 -21.96 -3.04 6.69
CA ILE A 195 -21.23 -1.99 5.94
C ILE A 195 -22.18 -1.23 5.00
N ILE A 196 -23.08 -1.92 4.30
CA ILE A 196 -24.05 -1.27 3.43
C ILE A 196 -25.05 -0.44 4.24
N GLU A 197 -25.49 -0.92 5.39
CA GLU A 197 -26.38 -0.18 6.29
C GLU A 197 -25.73 1.12 6.81
N ASN A 198 -24.45 1.07 7.19
CA ASN A 198 -23.70 2.25 7.65
C ASN A 198 -23.46 3.29 6.54
N ASN A 199 -23.37 2.86 5.28
CA ASN A 199 -23.00 3.70 4.14
C ASN A 199 -24.12 3.79 3.08
N LEU A 200 -25.37 3.65 3.54
CA LEU A 200 -26.52 3.42 2.67
C LEU A 200 -26.74 4.55 1.66
N ASP A 201 -26.63 5.81 2.11
CA ASP A 201 -26.89 6.97 1.27
C ASP A 201 -25.84 7.13 0.17
N GLU A 202 -24.56 6.93 0.49
CA GLU A 202 -23.47 6.96 -0.49
C GLU A 202 -23.66 5.87 -1.55
N ILE A 203 -23.84 4.62 -1.11
CA ILE A 203 -23.99 3.48 -2.03
C ILE A 203 -25.21 3.71 -2.94
N LYS A 204 -26.36 4.12 -2.38
CA LYS A 204 -27.57 4.40 -3.16
C LYS A 204 -27.36 5.49 -4.19
N SER A 205 -26.68 6.57 -3.82
CA SER A 205 -26.37 7.68 -4.72
C SER A 205 -25.49 7.20 -5.89
N GLU A 206 -24.38 6.55 -5.57
CA GLU A 206 -23.37 6.10 -6.54
C GLU A 206 -23.88 5.03 -7.49
N VAL A 207 -24.84 4.20 -7.07
CA VAL A 207 -25.42 3.13 -7.90
C VAL A 207 -26.82 3.43 -8.42
N LEU A 208 -27.32 4.66 -8.24
CA LEU A 208 -28.67 5.09 -8.59
C LEU A 208 -29.76 4.13 -8.07
N ALA A 209 -29.61 3.66 -6.82
CA ALA A 209 -30.60 2.80 -6.19
C ALA A 209 -31.65 3.59 -5.41
N ASP A 210 -32.93 3.27 -5.66
CA ASP A 210 -34.03 3.85 -4.89
C ASP A 210 -34.18 3.15 -3.54
N ASN A 211 -33.83 1.87 -3.47
CA ASN A 211 -33.88 1.08 -2.24
C ASN A 211 -32.82 -0.04 -2.18
N VAL A 212 -32.52 -0.48 -0.96
CA VAL A 212 -31.70 -1.67 -0.68
C VAL A 212 -32.50 -2.62 0.21
N ILE A 213 -32.62 -3.88 -0.21
CA ILE A 213 -33.39 -4.92 0.49
C ILE A 213 -32.45 -6.02 0.98
N PHE A 214 -32.55 -6.39 2.25
CA PHE A 214 -31.72 -7.41 2.87
C PHE A 214 -32.48 -8.73 3.07
N GLY A 215 -31.76 -9.86 2.97
CA GLY A 215 -32.29 -11.20 3.27
C GLY A 215 -33.19 -11.80 2.20
N LYS A 216 -33.30 -11.13 1.04
CA LYS A 216 -34.05 -11.62 -0.11
C LYS A 216 -33.35 -11.16 -1.37
N ILE A 217 -33.18 -12.06 -2.34
CA ILE A 217 -32.61 -11.78 -3.65
C ILE A 217 -33.73 -11.74 -4.70
N ASN A 218 -33.73 -10.69 -5.55
CA ASN A 218 -34.60 -10.54 -6.71
C ASN A 218 -33.78 -10.02 -7.91
N GLY A 219 -34.34 -10.14 -9.11
CA GLY A 219 -33.74 -9.61 -10.34
C GLY A 219 -32.54 -10.43 -10.82
N TYR A 220 -31.55 -9.73 -11.39
CA TYR A 220 -30.29 -10.32 -11.81
C TYR A 220 -29.41 -10.61 -10.59
N GLU A 221 -29.23 -11.89 -10.27
CA GLU A 221 -28.48 -12.39 -9.12
C GLU A 221 -27.03 -12.75 -9.48
N LYS A 222 -26.09 -12.43 -8.58
CA LYS A 222 -24.71 -12.88 -8.68
C LYS A 222 -24.00 -12.94 -7.32
N GLU A 223 -23.20 -13.98 -7.12
CA GLU A 223 -22.29 -14.07 -5.98
C GLU A 223 -20.98 -13.31 -6.26
N TRP A 224 -20.50 -12.57 -5.27
CA TRP A 224 -19.25 -11.82 -5.32
C TRP A 224 -18.38 -12.10 -4.10
N ASN A 225 -17.07 -11.97 -4.28
CA ASN A 225 -16.12 -11.83 -3.19
C ASN A 225 -15.73 -10.34 -3.05
N ILE A 226 -16.11 -9.74 -1.93
CA ILE A 226 -15.80 -8.36 -1.56
C ILE A 226 -14.68 -8.43 -0.52
N ASN A 227 -13.43 -8.24 -0.95
CA ASN A 227 -12.26 -8.20 -0.07
C ASN A 227 -12.13 -9.38 0.91
N GLY A 228 -12.51 -10.59 0.48
CA GLY A 228 -12.48 -11.81 1.30
C GLY A 228 -13.87 -12.29 1.70
N GLU A 229 -14.84 -11.38 1.77
CA GLU A 229 -16.22 -11.67 2.18
C GLU A 229 -17.06 -12.13 0.99
N LYS A 230 -17.64 -13.32 1.07
CA LYS A 230 -18.58 -13.81 0.05
C LYS A 230 -19.97 -13.27 0.32
N VAL A 231 -20.61 -12.66 -0.67
CA VAL A 231 -21.97 -12.10 -0.57
C VAL A 231 -22.74 -12.35 -1.86
N THR A 232 -24.05 -12.51 -1.76
CA THR A 232 -24.94 -12.54 -2.94
C THR A 232 -25.61 -11.19 -3.09
N PHE A 233 -25.51 -10.61 -4.29
CA PHE A 233 -26.26 -9.42 -4.67
C PHE A 233 -27.34 -9.76 -5.71
N GLY A 234 -28.41 -8.97 -5.71
CA GLY A 234 -29.41 -8.92 -6.76
C GLY A 234 -29.64 -7.47 -7.23
N VAL A 235 -29.87 -7.26 -8.52
CA VAL A 235 -30.26 -5.94 -9.07
C VAL A 235 -31.50 -6.07 -9.94
N GLU A 236 -32.47 -5.18 -9.74
CA GLU A 236 -33.68 -5.06 -10.55
C GLU A 236 -33.95 -3.59 -10.87
N LYS A 237 -34.53 -3.29 -12.04
CA LYS A 237 -34.95 -1.92 -12.35
C LYS A 237 -36.06 -1.50 -11.39
N ALA A 238 -35.98 -0.29 -10.86
CA ALA A 238 -37.09 0.32 -10.16
C ALA A 238 -38.23 0.60 -11.16
N LEU A 239 -39.46 0.49 -10.67
CA LEU A 239 -40.69 0.73 -11.44
C LEU A 239 -41.00 2.22 -11.59
#